data_AF-F8CNQ2-F1
#
_entry.id   AF-F8CNQ2-F1
#
_cell.length_a   1.000
_cell.length_b   1.000
_cell.length_c   1.000
_cell.angle_alpha   90.00
_cell.angle_beta   90.00
_cell.angle_gamma   90.00
#
_symmetry.space_group_name_H-M   'P 1'
#
loop_
_entity.id
_entity.type
_entity.pdbx_description
1 polymer ?
#
loop_
_entity_poly.entity_id
_entity_poly.type
_entity_poly.pdbx_seq_one_letter_code
_entity_poly.pdbx_strand_id
1 'polypeptide(L)'
;MADTRQRSAPPSFSQDEAAEIIREATTRALAGKDVDRALTREDLLAMAREMGVSESAVESVIAARAGRDKAKRRMRRAYLGLVSHATSYTIVIGGLTLIDLASGPAWWVQYPAIGWGMGLAFHAMGTLSAALRQAEKQR
;
A
#
# COMPACT_ATOMS: atom_id res chain seq x y z
N MET A 1 -24.44 -15.16 60.77
CA MET A 1 -23.85 -15.79 59.57
C MET A 1 -23.52 -14.70 58.58
N ALA A 2 -22.23 -14.40 58.38
CA ALA A 2 -21.78 -13.33 57.50
C ALA A 2 -21.59 -13.88 56.08
N ASP A 3 -22.36 -13.36 55.14
CA ASP A 3 -22.25 -13.64 53.71
C ASP A 3 -21.14 -12.75 53.10
N THR A 4 -19.93 -13.30 53.04
CA THR A 4 -18.80 -12.70 52.34
C THR A 4 -19.03 -12.77 50.83
N ARG A 5 -19.65 -11.74 50.26
CA ARG A 5 -19.65 -11.52 48.81
C ARG A 5 -18.22 -11.33 48.32
N GLN A 6 -17.68 -12.38 47.72
CA GLN A 6 -16.42 -12.38 46.99
C GLN A 6 -16.55 -11.40 45.82
N ARG A 7 -15.97 -10.20 45.94
CA ARG A 7 -15.87 -9.25 44.82
C ARG A 7 -14.91 -9.86 43.80
N SER A 8 -15.45 -10.38 42.70
CA SER A 8 -14.67 -10.76 41.53
C SER A 8 -13.78 -9.58 41.12
N ALA A 9 -12.48 -9.80 41.01
CA ALA A 9 -11.54 -8.78 40.51
C ALA A 9 -12.02 -8.29 39.12
N PRO A 10 -11.91 -7.00 38.80
CA PRO A 10 -12.29 -6.49 37.49
C PRO A 10 -11.51 -7.23 36.40
N PRO A 11 -12.13 -7.52 35.23
CA PRO A 11 -11.43 -8.18 34.14
C PRO A 11 -10.21 -7.35 33.73
N SER A 12 -9.03 -7.96 33.76
CA SER A 12 -7.80 -7.36 33.26
C SER A 12 -7.67 -7.68 31.77
N PHE A 13 -7.56 -6.64 30.93
CA PHE A 13 -7.39 -6.80 29.49
C PHE A 13 -5.91 -6.72 29.12
N SER A 14 -5.50 -7.51 28.13
CA SER A 14 -4.17 -7.34 27.52
C SER A 14 -4.09 -6.01 26.76
N GLN A 15 -2.89 -5.50 26.50
CA GLN A 15 -2.72 -4.27 25.72
C GLN A 15 -3.32 -4.40 24.31
N ASP A 16 -3.13 -5.55 23.68
CA ASP A 16 -3.64 -5.83 22.32
C ASP A 16 -5.17 -5.90 22.31
N GLU A 17 -5.76 -6.58 23.29
CA GLU A 17 -7.21 -6.71 23.44
C GLU A 17 -7.86 -5.35 23.76
N ALA A 18 -7.27 -4.56 24.67
CA ALA A 18 -7.74 -3.21 24.97
C ALA A 18 -7.69 -2.31 23.72
N ALA A 19 -6.60 -2.37 22.95
CA ALA A 19 -6.46 -1.61 21.71
C ALA A 19 -7.47 -2.03 20.64
N GLU A 20 -7.77 -3.33 20.54
CA GLU A 20 -8.80 -3.86 19.65
C GLU A 20 -10.20 -3.39 20.03
N ILE A 21 -10.58 -3.53 21.31
CA ILE A 21 -11.88 -3.09 21.81
C ILE A 21 -12.06 -1.58 21.59
N ILE A 22 -11.05 -0.75 21.88
CA ILE A 22 -11.10 0.69 21.65
C ILE A 22 -11.25 1.02 20.16
N ARG A 23 -10.50 0.34 19.29
CA ARG A 23 -10.58 0.52 17.84
C ARG A 23 -11.98 0.18 17.32
N GLU A 24 -12.56 -0.94 17.74
CA GLU A 24 -13.89 -1.37 17.32
C GLU A 24 -14.98 -0.42 17.84
N ALA A 25 -14.93 -0.05 19.13
CA ALA A 25 -15.86 0.90 19.72
C ALA A 25 -15.81 2.27 19.03
N THR A 26 -14.60 2.78 18.76
CA THR A 26 -14.41 4.05 18.04
C THR A 26 -14.93 3.96 16.60
N THR A 27 -14.67 2.85 15.90
CA THR A 27 -15.16 2.63 14.53
C THR A 27 -16.69 2.65 14.48
N ARG A 28 -17.36 1.99 15.44
CA ARG A 28 -18.83 1.99 15.55
C ARG A 28 -19.37 3.37 15.89
N ALA A 29 -18.73 4.10 16.79
CA ALA A 29 -19.15 5.45 17.18
C ALA A 29 -19.03 6.45 16.01
N LEU A 30 -17.98 6.32 15.19
CA LEU A 30 -17.78 7.15 14.00
C LEU A 30 -18.75 6.80 12.86
N ALA A 31 -19.13 5.53 12.70
CA ALA A 31 -20.08 5.09 11.68
C ALA A 31 -21.50 5.67 11.87
N GLY A 32 -21.85 6.13 13.08
CA GLY A 32 -23.15 6.73 13.40
C GLY A 32 -23.24 8.25 13.19
N LYS A 33 -22.12 8.94 12.93
CA LYS A 33 -22.10 10.38 12.61
C LYS A 33 -22.04 10.55 11.08
N ASP A 34 -22.96 11.35 10.53
CA ASP A 34 -23.05 11.82 9.14
C ASP A 34 -22.06 11.16 8.15
N VAL A 35 -22.50 10.07 7.50
CA VAL A 35 -21.66 9.23 6.61
C VAL A 35 -21.01 10.04 5.47
N ASP A 36 -21.63 11.16 5.09
CA ASP A 36 -21.17 12.03 3.99
C ASP A 36 -20.26 13.18 4.43
N ARG A 37 -20.12 13.46 5.74
CA ARG A 37 -19.22 14.52 6.22
C ARG A 37 -17.81 13.96 6.39
N ALA A 38 -16.95 14.19 5.40
CA ALA A 38 -15.53 13.95 5.54
C ALA A 38 -14.96 14.77 6.71
N LEU A 39 -14.39 14.09 7.72
CA LEU A 39 -13.70 14.73 8.84
C LEU A 39 -12.45 15.43 8.32
N THR A 40 -12.30 16.71 8.66
CA THR A 40 -11.10 17.48 8.31
C THR A 40 -9.95 17.16 9.26
N ARG A 41 -8.73 17.59 8.90
CA ARG A 41 -7.56 17.49 9.79
C ARG A 41 -7.81 18.21 11.13
N GLU A 42 -8.47 19.36 11.06
CA GLU A 42 -8.79 20.19 12.23
C GLU A 42 -9.78 19.47 13.15
N ASP A 43 -10.82 18.85 12.58
CA ASP A 43 -11.79 18.04 13.34
C ASP A 43 -11.10 16.87 14.06
N LEU A 44 -10.15 16.20 13.40
CA LEU A 44 -9.40 15.08 13.97
C LEU A 44 -8.50 15.51 15.14
N LEU A 45 -7.83 16.66 15.02
CA LEU A 45 -7.00 17.20 16.11
C LEU A 45 -7.83 17.65 17.30
N ALA A 46 -9.00 18.25 17.06
CA ALA A 46 -9.93 18.64 18.12
C ALA A 46 -10.42 17.42 18.91
N MET A 47 -10.84 16.34 18.23
CA MET A 47 -11.24 15.10 18.90
C MET A 47 -10.09 14.45 19.67
N ALA A 48 -8.86 14.48 19.12
CA ALA A 48 -7.68 13.95 19.80
C ALA A 48 -7.42 14.68 21.11
N ARG A 49 -7.54 16.02 21.10
CA ARG A 49 -7.40 16.85 22.30
C ARG A 49 -8.47 16.54 23.34
N GLU A 50 -9.72 16.33 22.93
CA GLU A 50 -10.82 15.92 23.84
C GLU A 50 -10.54 14.57 24.50
N MET A 51 -9.91 13.64 23.79
CA MET A 51 -9.51 12.33 24.31
C MET A 51 -8.19 12.34 25.09
N GLY A 52 -7.55 13.51 25.27
CA GLY A 52 -6.26 13.63 25.96
C GLY A 52 -5.06 13.12 25.17
N VAL A 53 -5.20 12.90 23.86
CA VAL A 53 -4.10 12.52 22.96
C VAL A 53 -3.40 13.78 22.45
N SER A 54 -2.06 13.81 22.45
CA SER A 54 -1.32 14.97 21.98
C SER A 54 -1.46 15.17 20.47
N GLU A 55 -1.65 16.42 20.03
CA GLU A 55 -1.74 16.78 18.61
C GLU A 55 -0.49 16.36 17.83
N SER A 56 0.69 16.48 18.44
CA SER A 56 1.96 16.06 17.84
C SER A 56 2.03 14.54 17.59
N ALA A 57 1.46 13.72 18.48
CA ALA A 57 1.38 12.27 18.27
C ALA A 57 0.46 11.95 17.08
N VAL A 58 -0.70 12.60 16.99
CA VAL A 58 -1.62 12.42 15.85
C VAL A 58 -1.00 12.84 14.53
N GLU A 59 -0.34 14.00 14.49
CA GLU A 59 0.34 14.50 13.30
C GLU A 59 1.45 13.55 12.81
N SER A 60 2.23 12.99 13.74
CA SER A 60 3.26 12.00 13.39
C SER A 60 2.66 10.77 12.69
N VAL A 61 1.48 10.32 13.14
CA VAL A 61 0.76 9.18 12.56
C VAL A 61 0.18 9.54 11.18
N ILE A 62 -0.38 10.75 11.01
CA ILE A 62 -0.88 11.23 9.73
C ILE A 62 0.26 11.31 8.71
N ALA A 63 1.39 11.93 9.09
CA ALA A 63 2.56 12.06 8.23
C ALA A 63 3.13 10.69 7.84
N ALA A 64 3.23 9.76 8.81
CA ALA A 64 3.67 8.40 8.55
C ALA A 64 2.72 7.65 7.58
N ARG A 65 1.39 7.80 7.74
CA ARG A 65 0.39 7.22 6.84
C ARG A 65 0.50 7.80 5.43
N ALA A 66 0.56 9.12 5.30
CA ALA A 66 0.71 9.80 4.01
C ALA A 66 1.99 9.37 3.28
N GLY A 67 3.10 9.21 4.00
CA GLY A 67 4.35 8.68 3.45
C GLY A 67 4.20 7.26 2.91
N ARG A 68 3.56 6.36 3.67
CA ARG A 68 3.29 4.98 3.24
C ARG A 68 2.39 4.92 2.01
N ASP A 69 1.34 5.73 1.95
CA ASP A 69 0.41 5.75 0.82
C ASP A 69 1.06 6.29 -0.45
N LYS A 70 1.90 7.33 -0.32
CA LYS A 70 2.71 7.83 -1.44
C LYS A 70 3.67 6.75 -1.96
N ALA A 71 4.35 6.03 -1.07
CA ALA A 71 5.26 4.94 -1.45
C ALA A 71 4.52 3.79 -2.17
N LYS A 72 3.38 3.35 -1.64
CA LYS A 72 2.50 2.35 -2.27
C LYS A 72 2.01 2.79 -3.64
N ARG A 73 1.53 4.03 -3.76
CA ARG A 73 1.07 4.60 -5.04
C ARG A 73 2.20 4.69 -6.07
N ARG A 74 3.42 5.07 -5.64
CA ARG A 74 4.60 5.10 -6.51
C ARG A 74 4.96 3.71 -7.03
N MET A 75 4.99 2.70 -6.15
CA MET A 75 5.24 1.31 -6.55
C MET A 75 4.19 0.84 -7.54
N ARG A 76 2.90 1.03 -7.24
CA ARG A 76 1.81 0.65 -8.15
C ARG A 76 1.95 1.28 -9.54
N ARG A 77 2.30 2.57 -9.60
CA ARG A 77 2.55 3.25 -10.89
C ARG A 77 3.74 2.66 -11.63
N ALA A 78 4.83 2.35 -10.94
CA ALA A 78 6.01 1.73 -11.56
C ALA A 78 5.67 0.34 -12.13
N TYR A 79 4.97 -0.50 -11.37
CA TYR A 79 4.52 -1.81 -11.85
C TYR A 79 3.59 -1.71 -13.07
N LEU A 80 2.60 -0.81 -13.04
CA LEU A 80 1.72 -0.60 -14.18
C LEU A 80 2.48 -0.10 -15.42
N GLY A 81 3.47 0.78 -15.22
CA GLY A 81 4.37 1.22 -16.28
C GLY A 81 5.15 0.05 -16.89
N LEU A 82 5.74 -0.81 -16.06
CA LEU A 82 6.48 -2.00 -16.50
C LEU A 82 5.59 -2.97 -17.28
N VAL A 83 4.39 -3.26 -16.77
CA VAL A 83 3.42 -4.14 -17.44
C VAL A 83 3.03 -3.56 -18.81
N SER A 84 2.77 -2.27 -18.90
CA SER A 84 2.45 -1.62 -20.18
C SER A 84 3.57 -1.78 -21.23
N HIS A 85 4.83 -1.59 -20.83
CA HIS A 85 5.97 -1.78 -21.73
C HIS A 85 6.17 -3.25 -22.10
N ALA A 86 6.01 -4.18 -21.14
CA ALA A 86 6.12 -5.62 -21.39
C ALA A 86 5.03 -6.12 -22.35
N THR A 87 3.79 -5.64 -22.19
CA THR A 87 2.67 -5.95 -23.08
C THR A 87 2.95 -5.42 -24.49
N SER A 88 3.34 -4.15 -24.61
CA SER A 88 3.70 -3.56 -25.91
C SER A 88 4.83 -4.32 -26.59
N TYR A 89 5.89 -4.66 -25.84
CA TYR A 89 7.01 -5.45 -26.33
C TYR A 89 6.54 -6.81 -26.85
N THR A 90 5.73 -7.52 -26.07
CA THR A 90 5.23 -8.86 -26.44
C THR A 90 4.38 -8.81 -27.70
N ILE A 91 3.46 -7.85 -27.80
CA ILE A 91 2.57 -7.70 -28.97
C ILE A 91 3.38 -7.36 -30.21
N VAL A 92 4.27 -6.36 -30.13
CA VAL A 92 5.04 -5.89 -31.29
C VAL A 92 6.05 -6.95 -31.73
N ILE A 93 6.87 -7.48 -30.81
CA ILE A 93 7.88 -8.49 -31.17
C ILE A 93 7.20 -9.79 -31.61
N GLY A 94 6.08 -10.19 -30.99
CA GLY A 94 5.29 -11.33 -31.45
C GLY A 94 4.78 -11.14 -32.89
N GLY A 95 4.22 -9.97 -33.20
CA GLY A 95 3.79 -9.63 -34.55
C GLY A 95 4.93 -9.61 -35.57
N LEU A 96 6.06 -8.98 -35.23
CA LEU A 96 7.24 -8.96 -36.10
C LEU A 96 7.81 -10.36 -36.30
N THR A 97 7.77 -11.23 -35.29
CA THR A 97 8.20 -12.63 -35.39
C THR A 97 7.36 -13.38 -36.42
N LEU A 98 6.03 -13.21 -36.40
CA LEU A 98 5.14 -13.82 -37.39
C LEU A 98 5.44 -13.32 -38.82
N ILE A 99 5.72 -12.03 -38.97
CA ILE A 99 6.09 -11.44 -40.27
C ILE A 99 7.44 -11.98 -40.76
N ASP A 100 8.44 -12.06 -39.89
CA ASP A 100 9.77 -12.57 -40.20
C ASP A 100 9.70 -14.02 -40.69
N LEU A 101 8.97 -14.89 -39.97
CA LEU A 101 8.72 -16.27 -40.37
C LEU A 101 7.99 -16.38 -41.72
N ALA A 102 7.04 -15.49 -42.01
CA ALA A 102 6.29 -15.51 -43.26
C ALA A 102 7.09 -14.95 -44.46
N SER A 103 8.12 -14.14 -44.21
CA SER A 103 8.87 -13.40 -45.25
C SER A 103 10.04 -14.19 -45.85
N GLY A 104 10.37 -15.37 -45.32
CA GLY A 104 11.42 -16.26 -45.84
C GLY A 104 12.53 -16.52 -44.81
N PRO A 105 13.73 -16.97 -45.22
CA PRO A 105 14.81 -17.39 -44.32
C PRO A 105 15.53 -16.22 -43.62
N ALA A 106 14.89 -15.05 -43.54
CA ALA A 106 15.42 -13.94 -42.80
C ALA A 106 15.16 -14.16 -41.30
N TRP A 107 16.14 -13.76 -40.49
CA TRP A 107 16.00 -13.59 -39.06
C TRP A 107 16.42 -12.17 -38.83
N TRP A 108 15.49 -11.21 -38.88
CA TRP A 108 15.77 -9.80 -38.58
C TRP A 108 15.05 -9.32 -37.33
N VAL A 109 14.05 -10.06 -36.83
CA VAL A 109 13.29 -9.71 -35.63
C VAL A 109 14.17 -9.61 -34.37
N GLN A 110 15.32 -10.28 -34.34
CA GLN A 110 16.26 -10.22 -33.22
C GLN A 110 16.81 -8.80 -32.98
N TYR A 111 17.00 -7.99 -34.02
CA TYR A 111 17.55 -6.64 -33.84
C TYR A 111 16.60 -5.72 -33.04
N PRO A 112 15.32 -5.54 -33.42
CA PRO A 112 14.37 -4.79 -32.59
C PRO A 112 14.08 -5.50 -31.27
N ALA A 113 14.02 -6.84 -31.24
CA ALA A 113 13.78 -7.58 -30.00
C ALA A 113 14.88 -7.34 -28.95
N ILE A 114 16.15 -7.34 -29.35
CA ILE A 114 17.28 -7.07 -28.46
C ILE A 114 17.30 -5.60 -28.06
N GLY A 115 17.19 -4.68 -29.03
CA GLY A 115 17.26 -3.24 -28.77
C GLY A 115 16.18 -2.76 -27.80
N TRP A 116 14.92 -3.13 -28.04
CA TRP A 116 13.82 -2.79 -27.13
C TRP A 116 13.81 -3.63 -25.86
N GLY A 117 14.24 -4.90 -25.95
CA GLY A 117 14.31 -5.82 -24.81
C GLY A 117 15.26 -5.32 -23.73
N MET A 118 16.38 -4.69 -24.11
CA MET A 118 17.29 -4.04 -23.16
C MET A 118 16.61 -2.91 -22.39
N GLY A 119 15.82 -2.05 -23.06
CA GLY A 119 15.06 -0.99 -22.39
C GLY A 119 14.07 -1.53 -21.36
N LEU A 120 13.37 -2.61 -21.72
CA LEU A 120 12.45 -3.30 -20.80
C LEU A 120 13.20 -3.90 -19.60
N ALA A 121 14.36 -4.53 -19.83
CA ALA A 121 15.18 -5.12 -18.78
C ALA A 121 15.68 -4.06 -17.77
N PHE A 122 16.15 -2.90 -18.24
CA PHE A 122 16.55 -1.81 -17.36
C PHE A 122 15.39 -1.25 -16.54
N HIS A 123 14.20 -1.12 -17.14
CA HIS A 123 13.01 -0.67 -16.41
C HIS A 123 12.59 -1.67 -15.33
N ALA A 124 12.63 -2.98 -15.64
CA ALA A 124 12.35 -4.04 -14.69
C ALA A 124 13.33 -4.03 -13.51
N MET A 125 14.63 -3.89 -13.78
CA MET A 125 15.68 -3.82 -12.76
C MET A 125 15.50 -2.60 -11.84
N GLY A 126 15.16 -1.43 -12.40
CA GLY A 126 14.84 -0.23 -11.63
C GLY A 126 13.64 -0.45 -10.70
N THR A 127 12.58 -1.10 -11.20
CA THR A 127 11.36 -1.38 -10.44
C THR A 127 11.61 -2.41 -9.33
N LEU A 128 12.33 -3.49 -9.62
CA LEU A 128 12.64 -4.54 -8.67
C LEU A 128 13.59 -4.06 -7.57
N SER A 129 14.64 -3.31 -7.93
CA SER A 129 15.56 -2.75 -6.92
C SER A 129 14.87 -1.75 -5.99
N ALA A 130 13.86 -1.02 -6.46
CA ALA A 130 13.04 -0.17 -5.62
C ALA A 130 12.13 -0.98 -4.70
N ALA A 131 11.61 -2.12 -5.17
CA ALA A 131 10.79 -3.03 -4.36
C ALA A 131 11.62 -3.71 -3.26
N LEU A 132 12.81 -4.21 -3.59
CA LEU A 132 13.73 -4.87 -2.64
C LEU A 132 14.14 -3.91 -1.51
N ARG A 133 14.53 -2.68 -1.85
CA ARG A 133 14.85 -1.64 -0.86
C ARG A 133 13.68 -1.30 0.06
N GLN A 134 12.45 -1.43 -0.42
CA GLN A 134 11.27 -1.25 0.44
C GLN A 134 11.01 -2.46 1.35
N ALA A 135 11.26 -3.68 0.87
CA ALA A 135 11.13 -4.90 1.68
C ALA A 135 12.15 -4.95 2.81
N GLU A 136 13.40 -4.52 2.55
CA GLU A 136 14.44 -4.38 3.58
C GLU A 136 14.04 -3.37 4.66
N LYS A 137 13.41 -2.25 4.27
CA LYS A 137 12.97 -1.20 5.21
C LYS A 137 11.77 -1.62 6.08
N GLN A 138 11.12 -2.74 5.77
CA GLN A 138 9.96 -3.27 6.49
C GLN A 138 10.29 -4.49 7.38
N ARG A 139 11.51 -5.03 7.28
CA ARG A 139 12.04 -6.02 8.21
C ARG A 139 12.67 -5.35 9.42
#